data_AF-A0A8J2PJ93-F1
#
_entry.id   AF-A0A8J2PJ93-F1
#
_cell.length_a   1.000
_cell.length_b   1.000
_cell.length_c   1.000
_cell.angle_alpha   90.00
_cell.angle_beta   90.00
_cell.angle_gamma   90.00
#
_symmetry.space_group_name_H-M   'P 1'
#
loop_
_entity.id
_entity.type
_entity.pdbx_description
1 polymer ?
#
loop_
_entity_poly.entity_id
_entity_poly.type
_entity_poly.pdbx_seq_one_letter_code
_entity_poly.pdbx_strand_id
1 'polypeptide(L)'
;MNKYRVGEAAKKPIDELYSQYQIPKSEPPIEERIPSPNHSVENLFTRVDSLSHLYRTERERNEGKALLWQQLKAMLIKKFLVNARKWSVATLQVIVPPMITLLILIITKTFPSFQNPTSLEISFKAYERVGLTTVLFNCVPESNLCSSFESFMNKSRRIEEIPDTSMVSFLLDETEKSIFNVNSKYILAIDQSDQSVEGDGKNLTVLFNNQPHHTPALGLNVLSNALLNYFGGKNKITVYNQPFNLHAKDEAFTEETWGTSFMVG
;
A
#
# COMPACT_ATOMS: atom_id res chain seq x y z
N MET A 1 32.39 -34.57 18.00
CA MET A 1 32.06 -34.13 16.62
C MET A 1 31.22 -32.87 16.72
N ASN A 2 31.35 -31.82 15.93
CA ASN A 2 32.48 -31.15 15.29
C ASN A 2 31.98 -29.69 15.11
N LYS A 3 32.91 -28.73 15.16
CA LYS A 3 32.68 -27.29 15.39
C LYS A 3 31.79 -26.59 14.35
N TYR A 4 31.05 -25.59 14.83
CA TYR A 4 30.56 -24.44 14.06
C TYR A 4 31.72 -23.73 13.35
N ARG A 5 31.58 -23.45 12.05
CA ARG A 5 32.51 -22.58 11.30
C ARG A 5 31.72 -21.66 10.35
N VAL A 6 31.87 -20.37 10.62
CA VAL A 6 31.48 -19.21 9.81
C VAL A 6 32.18 -19.26 8.43
N GLY A 7 31.47 -18.88 7.38
CA GLY A 7 31.99 -18.58 6.04
C GLY A 7 30.90 -17.82 5.28
N GLU A 8 30.84 -16.49 5.37
CA GLU A 8 31.59 -15.56 4.53
C GLU A 8 31.29 -15.79 3.05
N ALA A 9 30.33 -15.03 2.54
CA ALA A 9 29.94 -14.98 1.14
C ALA A 9 31.14 -14.51 0.31
N ALA A 10 31.85 -15.46 -0.27
CA ALA A 10 32.95 -15.21 -1.18
C ALA A 10 32.43 -14.52 -2.44
N LYS A 11 32.67 -13.22 -2.47
CA LYS A 11 32.67 -12.35 -3.65
C LYS A 11 33.55 -13.02 -4.71
N LYS A 12 32.93 -13.71 -5.68
CA LYS A 12 33.68 -14.32 -6.79
C LYS A 12 34.40 -13.21 -7.58
N PRO A 13 35.72 -13.32 -7.79
CA PRO A 13 36.47 -12.33 -8.54
C PRO A 13 36.02 -12.34 -10.01
N ILE A 14 35.98 -11.14 -10.59
CA ILE A 14 35.55 -10.86 -11.98
C ILE A 14 36.43 -11.61 -13.01
N ASP A 15 37.56 -12.16 -12.57
CA ASP A 15 38.53 -12.89 -13.38
C ASP A 15 38.03 -14.26 -13.87
N GLU A 16 37.02 -14.85 -13.21
CA GLU A 16 36.49 -16.17 -13.58
C GLU A 16 35.52 -16.12 -14.79
N LEU A 17 34.97 -14.94 -15.11
CA LEU A 17 34.09 -14.73 -16.27
C LEU A 17 34.85 -14.44 -17.58
N TYR A 18 36.15 -14.14 -17.50
CA TYR A 18 37.00 -13.94 -18.68
C TYR A 18 37.63 -15.23 -19.22
N SER A 19 37.55 -16.35 -18.49
CA SER A 19 38.17 -17.62 -18.92
C SER A 19 37.42 -18.37 -20.03
N GLN A 20 36.18 -17.98 -20.39
CA GLN A 20 35.39 -18.68 -21.41
C GLN A 20 35.58 -18.12 -22.83
N TYR A 21 36.28 -16.99 -22.98
CA TYR A 21 36.66 -16.43 -24.29
C TYR A 21 38.18 -16.39 -24.43
N GLN A 22 38.79 -17.58 -24.49
CA GLN A 22 40.17 -17.71 -24.96
C GLN A 22 40.20 -17.56 -26.48
N ILE A 23 40.78 -16.45 -26.94
CA ILE A 23 41.31 -16.30 -28.30
C ILE A 23 42.42 -17.36 -28.45
N PRO A 24 42.46 -18.15 -29.54
CA PRO A 24 43.49 -19.17 -29.70
C PRO A 24 44.89 -18.52 -29.66
N LYS A 25 45.78 -19.08 -28.84
CA LYS A 25 47.21 -18.73 -28.83
C LYS A 25 47.77 -19.05 -30.21
N SER A 26 48.33 -18.05 -30.89
CA SER A 26 49.17 -18.27 -32.06
C SER A 26 50.37 -19.14 -31.67
N GLU A 27 50.51 -20.27 -32.36
CA GLU A 27 51.63 -21.19 -32.29
C GLU A 27 52.96 -20.46 -32.58
N PRO A 28 54.09 -20.84 -31.95
CA PRO A 28 55.38 -20.24 -32.27
C PRO A 28 55.76 -20.55 -33.74
N PRO A 29 56.50 -19.65 -34.42
CA PRO A 29 56.86 -19.85 -35.80
C PRO A 29 57.79 -21.06 -35.94
N ILE A 30 57.46 -21.96 -36.86
CA ILE A 30 58.39 -22.96 -37.37
C ILE A 30 59.51 -22.17 -38.07
N GLU A 31 60.75 -22.40 -37.64
CA GLU A 31 61.94 -21.85 -38.27
C GLU A 31 62.11 -22.49 -39.66
N GLU A 32 61.41 -21.93 -40.64
CA GLU A 32 61.50 -22.35 -42.03
C GLU A 32 62.71 -21.66 -42.67
N ARG A 33 63.70 -22.48 -43.01
CA ARG A 33 64.90 -22.16 -43.77
C ARG A 33 64.53 -21.33 -45.02
N ILE A 34 64.96 -20.06 -45.04
CA ILE A 34 64.77 -19.11 -46.14
C ILE A 34 65.22 -19.74 -47.48
N PRO A 35 64.31 -19.98 -48.45
CA PRO A 35 64.69 -20.01 -49.85
C PRO A 35 64.68 -18.58 -50.39
N SER A 36 65.62 -18.29 -51.29
CA SER A 36 65.77 -16.99 -51.97
C SER A 36 64.42 -16.45 -52.51
N PRO A 37 64.20 -15.11 -52.58
CA PRO A 37 62.92 -14.55 -52.93
C PRO A 37 62.50 -14.97 -54.34
N ASN A 38 61.43 -15.77 -54.44
CA ASN A 38 60.74 -15.96 -55.70
C ASN A 38 59.82 -14.75 -55.93
N HIS A 39 59.89 -14.20 -57.14
CA HIS A 39 59.15 -13.03 -57.65
C HIS A 39 57.63 -13.04 -57.35
N SER A 40 57.06 -14.21 -57.04
CA SER A 40 55.64 -14.41 -56.72
C SER A 40 55.25 -13.94 -55.31
N VAL A 41 56.16 -13.94 -54.34
CA VAL A 41 55.86 -13.59 -52.93
C VAL A 41 55.85 -12.07 -52.73
N GLU A 42 56.76 -11.34 -53.38
CA GLU A 42 56.74 -9.87 -53.43
C GLU A 42 55.45 -9.35 -54.07
N ASN A 43 54.96 -10.03 -55.11
CA ASN A 43 53.71 -9.69 -55.78
C ASN A 43 52.47 -9.95 -54.90
N LEU A 44 52.52 -10.93 -54.00
CA LEU A 44 51.43 -11.17 -53.04
C LEU A 44 51.45 -10.14 -51.92
N PHE A 45 52.64 -9.80 -51.41
CA PHE A 45 52.78 -8.81 -50.33
C PHE A 45 52.36 -7.41 -50.80
N THR A 46 52.81 -6.99 -51.98
CA THR A 46 52.38 -5.73 -52.61
C THR A 46 50.87 -5.70 -52.89
N ARG A 47 50.26 -6.85 -53.22
CA ARG A 47 48.81 -6.95 -53.44
C ARG A 47 48.02 -6.85 -52.13
N VAL A 48 48.47 -7.49 -51.06
CA VAL A 48 47.86 -7.34 -49.72
C VAL A 48 48.03 -5.92 -49.20
N ASP A 49 49.19 -5.31 -49.43
CA ASP A 49 49.46 -3.94 -49.01
C ASP A 49 48.60 -2.95 -49.80
N SER A 50 48.45 -3.15 -51.11
CA SER A 50 47.54 -2.37 -51.96
C SER A 50 46.07 -2.52 -51.56
N LEU A 51 45.63 -3.72 -51.17
CA LEU A 51 44.28 -3.96 -50.67
C LEU A 51 44.05 -3.31 -49.31
N SER A 52 45.05 -3.34 -48.43
CA SER A 52 45.01 -2.63 -47.15
C SER A 52 44.96 -1.12 -47.35
N HIS A 53 45.68 -0.61 -48.35
CA HIS A 53 45.69 0.79 -48.71
C HIS A 53 44.34 1.20 -49.32
N LEU A 54 43.74 0.39 -50.19
CA LEU A 54 42.40 0.62 -50.75
C LEU A 54 41.33 0.59 -49.65
N TYR A 55 41.39 -0.38 -48.72
CA TYR A 55 40.50 -0.46 -47.56
C TYR A 55 40.66 0.72 -46.58
N ARG A 56 41.84 1.36 -46.56
CA ARG A 56 42.14 2.56 -45.77
C ARG A 56 41.77 3.85 -46.49
N THR A 57 41.85 3.87 -47.83
CA THR A 57 41.57 5.05 -48.68
C THR A 57 40.07 5.29 -48.83
N GLU A 58 39.24 4.24 -48.72
CA GLU A 58 37.78 4.34 -48.70
C GLU A 58 37.21 4.92 -47.38
N ARG A 59 38.07 5.16 -46.38
CA ARG A 59 37.70 5.65 -45.05
C ARG A 59 38.06 7.13 -44.88
N GLU A 60 37.55 8.00 -45.75
CA GLU A 60 37.53 9.44 -45.46
C GLU A 60 36.78 9.66 -44.15
N ARG A 61 37.52 10.11 -43.13
CA ARG A 61 36.97 10.31 -41.80
C ARG A 61 36.21 11.63 -41.79
N ASN A 62 34.89 11.56 -41.78
CA ASN A 62 34.07 12.75 -41.60
C ASN A 62 34.46 13.49 -40.32
N GLU A 63 34.53 14.81 -40.37
CA GLU A 63 34.88 15.66 -39.23
C GLU A 63 33.66 16.49 -38.77
N GLY A 64 33.71 16.97 -37.53
CA GLY A 64 32.67 17.84 -36.97
C GLY A 64 31.29 17.18 -36.83
N LYS A 65 30.22 17.88 -37.26
CA LYS A 65 28.82 17.45 -37.04
C LYS A 65 28.45 16.16 -37.80
N ALA A 66 29.07 15.92 -38.96
CA ALA A 66 28.85 14.71 -39.73
C ALA A 66 29.37 13.46 -39.00
N LEU A 67 30.48 13.61 -38.27
CA LEU A 67 31.02 12.54 -37.42
C LEU A 67 30.08 12.21 -36.26
N LEU A 68 29.51 13.22 -35.61
CA LEU A 68 28.56 13.04 -34.50
C LEU A 68 27.32 12.25 -34.96
N TRP A 69 26.77 12.58 -36.13
CA TRP A 69 25.63 11.85 -36.70
C TRP A 69 25.99 10.40 -37.06
N GLN A 70 27.18 10.17 -37.61
CA GLN A 70 27.66 8.82 -37.89
C GLN A 70 27.86 8.01 -36.62
N GLN A 71 28.44 8.60 -35.57
CA GLN A 71 28.64 7.96 -34.28
C GLN A 71 27.31 7.67 -33.58
N LEU A 72 26.35 8.60 -33.62
CA LEU A 72 25.00 8.39 -33.08
C LEU A 72 24.31 7.24 -33.80
N LYS A 73 24.34 7.24 -35.14
CA LYS A 73 23.79 6.16 -35.95
C LYS A 73 24.46 4.82 -35.63
N ALA A 74 25.79 4.79 -35.53
CA ALA A 74 26.53 3.59 -35.17
C ALA A 74 26.16 3.08 -33.76
N MET A 75 26.00 3.99 -32.78
CA MET A 75 25.56 3.63 -31.42
C MET A 75 24.13 3.12 -31.39
N LEU A 76 23.21 3.72 -32.14
CA LEU A 76 21.83 3.24 -32.27
C LEU A 76 21.76 1.85 -32.89
N ILE A 77 22.49 1.62 -33.98
CA ILE A 77 22.57 0.30 -34.63
C ILE A 77 23.16 -0.74 -33.67
N LYS A 78 24.25 -0.40 -32.96
CA LYS A 78 24.86 -1.27 -31.95
C LYS A 78 23.86 -1.62 -30.85
N LYS A 79 23.11 -0.63 -30.35
CA LYS A 79 22.09 -0.82 -29.31
C LYS A 79 20.94 -1.70 -29.82
N PHE A 80 20.47 -1.47 -31.05
CA PHE A 80 19.42 -2.27 -31.69
C PHE A 80 19.85 -3.73 -31.89
N LEU A 81 21.06 -3.98 -32.39
CA LEU A 81 21.59 -5.34 -32.59
C LEU A 81 21.75 -6.09 -31.25
N VAL A 82 22.23 -5.40 -30.21
CA VAL A 82 22.33 -6.00 -28.86
C VAL A 82 20.94 -6.27 -28.28
N ASN A 83 19.98 -5.37 -28.51
CA ASN A 83 18.59 -5.55 -28.07
C ASN A 83 17.91 -6.72 -28.82
N ALA A 84 18.14 -6.83 -30.13
CA ALA A 84 17.63 -7.93 -30.96
C ALA A 84 18.18 -9.29 -30.51
N ARG A 85 19.46 -9.35 -30.10
CA ARG A 85 20.04 -10.56 -29.50
C ARG A 85 19.48 -10.88 -28.11
N LYS A 86 18.97 -9.88 -27.38
CA LYS A 86 18.32 -10.01 -26.07
C LYS A 86 16.81 -9.77 -26.16
N TRP A 87 16.17 -10.40 -27.15
CA TRP A 87 14.74 -10.23 -27.44
C TRP A 87 13.86 -10.49 -26.20
N SER A 88 14.19 -11.48 -25.36
CA SER A 88 13.41 -11.81 -24.16
C SER A 88 13.24 -10.61 -23.20
N VAL A 89 14.30 -9.85 -22.97
CA VAL A 89 14.27 -8.67 -22.08
C VAL A 89 13.53 -7.52 -22.76
N ALA A 90 13.71 -7.34 -24.07
CA ALA A 90 13.01 -6.31 -24.85
C ALA A 90 11.49 -6.53 -24.83
N THR A 91 11.04 -7.78 -25.04
CA THR A 91 9.62 -8.14 -24.95
C THR A 91 9.06 -7.91 -23.56
N LEU A 92 9.80 -8.29 -22.51
CA LEU A 92 9.38 -8.05 -21.13
C LEU A 92 9.18 -6.56 -20.85
N GLN A 93 10.10 -5.70 -21.30
CA GLN A 93 9.99 -4.24 -21.12
C GLN A 93 8.81 -3.62 -21.86
N VAL A 94 8.37 -4.21 -22.98
CA VAL A 94 7.19 -3.75 -23.72
C VAL A 94 5.89 -4.27 -23.10
N ILE A 95 5.89 -5.47 -22.50
CA ILE A 95 4.69 -6.09 -21.92
C ILE A 95 4.39 -5.61 -20.50
N VAL A 96 5.42 -5.37 -19.69
CA VAL A 96 5.24 -5.00 -18.27
C VAL A 96 4.39 -3.72 -18.10
N PRO A 97 4.66 -2.60 -18.82
CA PRO A 97 3.86 -1.39 -18.64
C PRO A 97 2.37 -1.57 -18.99
N PRO A 98 1.98 -2.16 -20.15
CA PRO A 98 0.59 -2.47 -20.44
C PRO A 98 -0.09 -3.36 -19.40
N MET A 99 0.61 -4.36 -18.86
CA MET A 99 0.04 -5.24 -17.83
C MET A 99 -0.27 -4.48 -16.54
N ILE A 100 0.62 -3.57 -16.12
CA ILE A 100 0.40 -2.70 -14.97
C ILE A 100 -0.77 -1.75 -15.24
N THR A 101 -0.82 -1.12 -16.42
CA THR A 101 -1.93 -0.24 -16.80
C THR A 101 -3.26 -0.98 -16.82
N LEU A 102 -3.30 -2.20 -17.34
CA LEU A 102 -4.51 -3.04 -17.33
C LEU A 102 -4.95 -3.37 -15.90
N LEU A 103 -4.01 -3.71 -15.01
CA LEU A 103 -4.32 -3.97 -13.60
C LEU A 103 -4.91 -2.72 -12.93
N ILE A 104 -4.30 -1.55 -13.13
CA ILE A 104 -4.80 -0.27 -12.60
C ILE A 104 -6.19 0.03 -13.18
N LEU A 105 -6.41 -0.20 -14.48
CA LEU A 105 -7.70 0.04 -15.12
C LEU A 105 -8.77 -0.90 -14.56
N ILE A 106 -8.44 -2.16 -14.31
CA ILE A 106 -9.34 -3.09 -13.64
C ILE A 106 -9.69 -2.57 -12.26
N ILE A 107 -8.70 -2.22 -11.43
CA ILE A 107 -8.91 -1.70 -10.07
C ILE A 107 -9.80 -0.44 -10.11
N THR A 108 -9.47 0.54 -10.93
CA THR A 108 -10.25 1.79 -11.03
C THR A 108 -11.68 1.58 -11.55
N LYS A 109 -11.95 0.49 -12.28
CA LYS A 109 -13.31 0.17 -12.77
C LYS A 109 -14.09 -0.76 -11.85
N THR A 110 -13.43 -1.67 -11.13
CA THR A 110 -14.09 -2.62 -10.22
C THR A 110 -14.33 -2.02 -8.85
N PHE A 111 -13.44 -1.14 -8.38
CA PHE A 111 -13.68 -0.38 -7.17
C PHE A 111 -14.60 0.78 -7.52
N PRO A 112 -15.76 0.90 -6.85
CA PRO A 112 -16.63 2.05 -7.07
C PRO A 112 -15.81 3.32 -6.80
N SER A 113 -15.82 4.25 -7.75
CA SER A 113 -15.36 5.62 -7.50
C SER A 113 -16.01 6.10 -6.19
N PHE A 114 -15.31 6.94 -5.42
CA PHE A 114 -15.84 7.58 -4.22
C PHE A 114 -16.98 8.54 -4.63
N GLN A 115 -18.09 7.99 -5.10
CA GLN A 115 -19.31 8.70 -5.36
C GLN A 115 -19.71 9.34 -4.05
N ASN A 116 -20.05 10.64 -4.13
CA ASN A 116 -20.51 11.49 -3.04
C ASN A 116 -21.02 10.67 -1.85
N PRO A 117 -20.24 10.55 -0.76
CA PRO A 117 -20.65 9.71 0.34
C PRO A 117 -22.04 10.18 0.79
N THR A 118 -22.93 9.24 1.10
CA THR A 118 -24.24 9.61 1.60
C THR A 118 -24.12 10.00 3.07
N SER A 119 -25.06 10.83 3.53
CA SER A 119 -25.20 11.14 4.96
C SER A 119 -25.29 9.85 5.77
N LEU A 120 -24.46 9.73 6.81
CA LEU A 120 -24.45 8.60 7.72
C LEU A 120 -25.32 8.90 8.94
N GLU A 121 -26.43 8.17 9.08
CA GLU A 121 -27.21 8.22 10.33
C GLU A 121 -26.40 7.62 11.47
N ILE A 122 -26.19 8.40 12.54
CA ILE A 122 -25.53 7.94 13.76
C ILE A 122 -26.52 7.07 14.54
N SER A 123 -26.43 5.77 14.28
CA SER A 123 -27.21 4.74 14.94
C SER A 123 -26.35 3.50 15.17
N PHE A 124 -26.74 2.65 16.11
CA PHE A 124 -26.03 1.41 16.37
C PHE A 124 -26.00 0.45 15.17
N LYS A 125 -26.96 0.56 14.24
CA LYS A 125 -27.01 -0.27 13.02
C LYS A 125 -25.72 -0.17 12.19
N ALA A 126 -25.03 0.98 12.25
CA ALA A 126 -23.74 1.17 11.59
C ALA A 126 -22.64 0.25 12.14
N TYR A 127 -22.76 -0.18 13.40
CA TYR A 127 -21.75 -0.97 14.12
C TYR A 127 -22.10 -2.46 14.22
N GLU A 128 -23.32 -2.85 13.87
CA GLU A 128 -23.80 -4.24 13.98
C GLU A 128 -23.35 -5.16 12.83
N ARG A 129 -22.44 -4.70 11.96
CA ARG A 129 -21.91 -5.51 10.84
C ARG A 129 -21.13 -6.74 11.29
N VAL A 130 -20.52 -6.69 12.46
CA VAL A 130 -19.64 -7.74 13.02
C VAL A 130 -20.35 -8.57 14.10
N GLY A 131 -21.56 -8.17 14.50
CA GLY A 131 -22.34 -8.84 15.55
C GLY A 131 -23.27 -7.86 16.27
N LEU A 132 -24.13 -8.38 17.16
CA LEU A 132 -25.00 -7.56 17.99
C LEU A 132 -24.20 -6.79 19.04
N THR A 133 -24.31 -5.47 19.04
CA THR A 133 -23.72 -4.60 20.07
C THR A 133 -24.48 -4.77 21.39
N THR A 134 -23.75 -4.90 22.49
CA THR A 134 -24.29 -4.91 23.86
C THR A 134 -24.01 -3.56 24.51
N VAL A 135 -25.00 -3.00 25.18
CA VAL A 135 -24.82 -1.80 25.99
C VAL A 135 -24.83 -2.21 27.45
N LEU A 136 -23.73 -1.91 28.13
CA LEU A 136 -23.60 -2.19 29.55
C LEU A 136 -24.29 -1.10 30.34
N PHE A 137 -24.91 -1.51 31.44
CA PHE A 137 -25.73 -0.61 32.22
C PHE A 137 -25.45 -0.84 33.70
N ASN A 138 -25.04 0.21 34.41
CA ASN A 138 -24.91 0.20 35.87
C ASN A 138 -25.87 1.24 36.42
N CYS A 139 -26.84 0.76 37.20
CA CYS A 139 -28.02 1.52 37.53
C CYS A 139 -28.40 1.35 38.99
N VAL A 140 -28.81 2.44 39.62
CA VAL A 140 -29.37 2.39 40.98
C VAL A 140 -30.76 1.75 40.91
N PRO A 141 -31.09 0.79 41.79
CA PRO A 141 -32.41 0.16 41.84
C PRO A 141 -33.54 1.21 41.85
N GLU A 142 -34.61 0.95 41.10
CA GLU A 142 -35.81 1.82 41.01
C GLU A 142 -35.60 3.21 40.36
N SER A 143 -34.50 3.43 39.64
CA SER A 143 -34.31 4.66 38.88
C SER A 143 -35.26 4.74 37.67
N ASN A 144 -36.24 5.65 37.73
CA ASN A 144 -37.13 5.99 36.60
C ASN A 144 -36.36 6.43 35.33
N LEU A 145 -35.13 6.93 35.49
CA LEU A 145 -34.28 7.30 34.37
C LEU A 145 -33.79 6.06 33.62
N CYS A 146 -33.39 5.03 34.35
CA CYS A 146 -32.92 3.78 33.78
C CYS A 146 -34.00 3.05 32.99
N SER A 147 -35.23 2.99 33.50
CA SER A 147 -36.34 2.38 32.78
C SER A 147 -36.66 3.11 31.47
N SER A 148 -36.47 4.44 31.44
CA SER A 148 -36.57 5.23 30.20
C SER A 148 -35.47 4.88 29.19
N PHE A 149 -34.23 4.66 29.65
CA PHE A 149 -33.12 4.22 28.82
C PHE A 149 -33.37 2.84 28.20
N GLU A 150 -33.78 1.87 29.02
CA GLU A 150 -34.11 0.52 28.54
C GLU A 150 -35.24 0.56 27.50
N SER A 151 -36.26 1.40 27.76
CA SER A 151 -37.37 1.61 26.83
C SER A 151 -36.89 2.18 25.49
N PHE A 152 -36.00 3.17 25.50
CA PHE A 152 -35.44 3.76 24.29
C PHE A 152 -34.57 2.77 23.49
N MET A 153 -33.76 1.98 24.19
CA MET A 153 -32.79 1.06 23.59
C MET A 153 -33.44 -0.11 22.83
N ASN A 154 -34.74 -0.33 23.03
CA ASN A 154 -35.58 -1.36 22.40
C ASN A 154 -35.09 -2.80 22.67
N LYS A 155 -36.00 -3.75 22.78
CA LYS A 155 -35.71 -5.16 23.14
C LYS A 155 -34.77 -5.90 22.18
N SER A 156 -34.43 -5.30 21.03
CA SER A 156 -33.52 -5.87 20.04
C SER A 156 -32.06 -5.82 20.45
N ARG A 157 -31.70 -5.06 21.50
CA ARG A 157 -30.33 -4.91 21.98
C ARG A 157 -30.17 -5.63 23.31
N ARG A 158 -29.00 -6.24 23.51
CA ARG A 158 -28.63 -6.84 24.80
C ARG A 158 -28.21 -5.72 25.74
N ILE A 159 -29.02 -5.49 26.75
CA ILE A 159 -28.68 -4.67 27.90
C ILE A 159 -28.20 -5.65 28.97
N GLU A 160 -27.00 -5.44 29.48
CA GLU A 160 -26.40 -6.29 30.50
C GLU A 160 -26.12 -5.41 31.72
N GLU A 161 -26.82 -5.72 32.81
CA GLU A 161 -26.63 -5.06 34.09
C GLU A 161 -25.34 -5.58 34.73
N ILE A 162 -24.48 -4.67 35.17
CA ILE A 162 -23.22 -5.04 35.82
C ILE A 162 -23.47 -5.28 37.31
N PRO A 163 -22.97 -6.38 37.89
CA PRO A 163 -23.07 -6.62 39.32
C PRO A 163 -22.17 -5.65 40.10
N ASP A 164 -22.75 -4.86 41.03
CA ASP A 164 -22.19 -4.12 42.19
C ASP A 164 -20.71 -3.63 42.17
N THR A 165 -20.14 -3.47 40.99
CA THR A 165 -18.72 -3.18 40.75
C THR A 165 -18.66 -1.96 39.83
N SER A 166 -17.60 -1.15 39.94
CA SER A 166 -17.42 -0.01 39.06
C SER A 166 -17.42 -0.44 37.58
N MET A 167 -18.17 0.30 36.75
CA MET A 167 -18.26 0.12 35.30
C MET A 167 -16.87 0.03 34.66
N VAL A 168 -15.94 0.87 35.11
CA VAL A 168 -14.58 0.93 34.58
C VAL A 168 -13.80 -0.35 34.91
N SER A 169 -13.88 -0.84 36.15
CA SER A 169 -13.21 -2.10 36.53
C SER A 169 -13.73 -3.30 35.75
N PHE A 170 -15.04 -3.40 35.55
CA PHE A 170 -15.61 -4.48 34.74
C PHE A 170 -15.07 -4.46 33.30
N LEU A 171 -15.02 -3.28 32.68
CA LEU A 171 -14.48 -3.11 31.34
C LEU A 171 -12.98 -3.45 31.26
N LEU A 172 -12.20 -3.11 32.29
CA LEU A 172 -10.78 -3.45 32.36
C LEU A 172 -10.58 -4.96 32.47
N ASP A 173 -11.30 -5.64 33.37
CA ASP A 173 -11.24 -7.10 33.54
C ASP A 173 -11.63 -7.85 32.24
N GLU A 174 -12.65 -7.35 31.54
CA GLU A 174 -13.10 -7.94 30.29
C GLU A 174 -12.11 -7.67 29.14
N THR A 175 -11.39 -6.54 29.20
CA THR A 175 -10.31 -6.22 28.27
C THR A 175 -9.11 -7.16 28.47
N GLU A 176 -8.78 -7.50 29.72
CA GLU A 176 -7.72 -8.49 30.02
C GLU A 176 -8.05 -9.88 29.46
N LYS A 177 -9.32 -10.28 29.46
CA LYS A 177 -9.76 -11.54 28.85
C LYS A 177 -9.70 -11.48 27.32
N SER A 178 -10.24 -10.42 26.71
CA SER A 178 -10.23 -10.25 25.26
C SER A 178 -10.52 -8.81 24.84
N ILE A 179 -9.48 -8.12 24.41
CA ILE A 179 -9.59 -6.80 23.77
C ILE A 179 -10.49 -6.81 22.53
N PHE A 180 -10.49 -7.92 21.77
CA PHE A 180 -11.33 -8.05 20.57
C PHE A 180 -12.82 -8.08 20.93
N ASN A 181 -13.19 -8.80 21.99
CA ASN A 181 -14.58 -8.87 22.44
C ASN A 181 -15.05 -7.51 22.94
N VAL A 182 -14.22 -6.79 23.71
CA VAL A 182 -14.60 -5.44 24.18
C VAL A 182 -14.80 -4.48 23.01
N ASN A 183 -13.89 -4.50 22.04
CA ASN A 183 -13.93 -3.63 20.86
C ASN A 183 -15.10 -3.91 19.90
N SER A 184 -15.61 -5.13 19.86
CA SER A 184 -16.70 -5.53 18.98
C SER A 184 -18.07 -5.58 19.66
N LYS A 185 -18.11 -5.95 20.96
CA LYS A 185 -19.34 -6.15 21.73
C LYS A 185 -19.79 -4.88 22.47
N TYR A 186 -18.89 -4.21 23.18
CA TYR A 186 -19.24 -3.07 24.05
C TYR A 186 -18.92 -1.74 23.38
N ILE A 187 -19.94 -1.11 22.80
CA ILE A 187 -19.82 0.15 22.08
C ILE A 187 -20.12 1.35 22.98
N LEU A 188 -21.11 1.20 23.86
CA LEU A 188 -21.52 2.19 24.83
C LEU A 188 -21.76 1.49 26.18
N ALA A 189 -21.51 2.23 27.25
CA ALA A 189 -21.90 1.86 28.59
C ALA A 189 -22.45 3.08 29.33
N ILE A 190 -23.36 2.85 30.26
CA ILE A 190 -23.98 3.93 31.03
C ILE A 190 -23.82 3.60 32.50
N ASP A 191 -23.32 4.56 33.24
CA ASP A 191 -23.04 4.46 34.66
C ASP A 191 -23.79 5.57 35.39
N GLN A 192 -24.76 5.19 36.21
CA GLN A 192 -25.48 6.11 37.08
C GLN A 192 -24.85 6.09 38.47
N SER A 193 -24.28 7.21 38.88
CA SER A 193 -23.77 7.40 40.24
C SER A 193 -24.73 8.24 41.08
N ASP A 194 -24.98 7.78 42.31
CA ASP A 194 -25.76 8.50 43.32
C ASP A 194 -24.91 9.54 44.07
N GLN A 195 -23.60 9.62 43.79
CA GLN A 195 -22.72 10.62 44.37
C GLN A 195 -22.81 11.92 43.57
N SER A 196 -23.65 12.83 44.06
CA SER A 196 -23.69 14.22 43.65
C SER A 196 -22.42 14.95 44.08
N VAL A 197 -21.78 15.63 43.13
CA VAL A 197 -20.77 16.66 43.42
C VAL A 197 -21.58 17.95 43.58
N GLU A 198 -21.98 18.25 44.81
CA GLU A 198 -22.76 19.44 45.22
C GLU A 198 -24.18 19.57 44.62
N GLY A 199 -25.18 19.08 45.36
CA GLY A 199 -26.60 19.33 45.11
C GLY A 199 -27.38 18.08 44.72
N ASP A 200 -28.70 18.10 44.91
CA ASP A 200 -29.68 16.99 44.80
C ASP A 200 -29.85 16.39 43.37
N GLY A 201 -28.74 16.24 42.63
CA GLY A 201 -28.67 15.81 41.24
C GLY A 201 -28.07 14.42 41.08
N LYS A 202 -28.71 13.57 40.28
CA LYS A 202 -28.18 12.26 39.89
C LYS A 202 -27.12 12.44 38.80
N ASN A 203 -25.93 11.88 39.00
CA ASN A 203 -24.87 11.93 38.00
C ASN A 203 -25.02 10.75 37.03
N LEU A 204 -25.20 11.06 35.75
CA LEU A 204 -25.28 10.06 34.69
C LEU A 204 -24.08 10.20 33.76
N THR A 205 -23.28 9.15 33.69
CA THR A 205 -22.08 9.10 32.84
C THR A 205 -22.31 8.12 31.69
N VAL A 206 -21.98 8.54 30.48
CA VAL A 206 -21.99 7.66 29.31
C VAL A 206 -20.54 7.43 28.87
N LEU A 207 -20.11 6.18 28.96
CA LEU A 207 -18.82 5.73 28.46
C LEU A 207 -18.98 5.24 27.03
N PHE A 208 -17.98 5.52 26.20
CA PHE A 208 -17.97 5.13 24.80
C PHE A 208 -16.67 4.40 24.46
N ASN A 209 -16.76 3.47 23.52
CA ASN A 209 -15.60 2.80 22.97
C ASN A 209 -14.94 3.69 21.92
N ASN A 210 -13.62 3.90 22.00
CA ASN A 210 -12.88 4.75 21.06
C ASN A 210 -12.52 4.07 19.73
N GLN A 211 -12.84 2.78 19.53
CA GLN A 211 -12.56 2.10 18.25
C GLN A 211 -13.46 2.61 17.11
N PRO A 212 -14.80 2.66 17.26
CA PRO A 212 -15.64 3.21 16.20
C PRO A 212 -15.70 4.74 16.32
N HIS A 213 -15.51 5.44 15.20
CA HIS A 213 -15.21 6.88 15.22
C HIS A 213 -16.38 7.78 15.66
N HIS A 214 -17.63 7.34 15.49
CA HIS A 214 -18.81 8.15 15.84
C HIS A 214 -19.53 7.65 17.10
N THR A 215 -18.85 6.90 17.97
CA THR A 215 -19.42 6.49 19.26
C THR A 215 -19.70 7.63 20.24
N PRO A 216 -18.93 8.74 20.31
CA PRO A 216 -19.27 9.82 21.23
C PRO A 216 -20.60 10.49 20.83
N ALA A 217 -20.80 10.72 19.53
CA ALA A 217 -22.04 11.27 18.99
C ALA A 217 -23.23 10.30 19.20
N LEU A 218 -22.99 9.00 19.08
CA LEU A 218 -23.99 7.97 19.39
C LEU A 218 -24.39 8.01 20.86
N GLY A 219 -23.41 8.06 21.78
CA GLY A 219 -23.65 8.11 23.22
C GLY A 219 -24.51 9.32 23.61
N LEU A 220 -24.18 10.50 23.07
CA LEU A 220 -24.97 11.71 23.29
C LEU A 220 -26.38 11.62 22.70
N ASN A 221 -26.55 11.03 21.51
CA ASN A 221 -27.87 10.85 20.91
C ASN A 221 -28.75 9.91 21.76
N VAL A 222 -28.18 8.80 22.23
CA VAL A 222 -28.89 7.83 23.09
C VAL A 222 -29.29 8.48 24.41
N LEU A 223 -28.35 9.17 25.06
CA LEU A 223 -28.59 9.92 26.30
C LEU A 223 -29.70 10.96 26.15
N SER A 224 -29.64 11.77 25.09
CA SER A 224 -30.62 12.82 24.83
C SER A 224 -32.02 12.26 24.60
N ASN A 225 -32.14 11.18 23.82
CA ASN A 225 -33.42 10.55 23.55
C ASN A 225 -34.01 9.84 24.80
N ALA A 226 -33.18 9.21 25.62
CA ALA A 226 -33.63 8.61 26.86
C ALA A 226 -34.10 9.68 27.87
N LEU A 227 -33.45 10.83 27.93
CA LEU A 227 -33.90 11.98 28.71
C LEU A 227 -35.22 12.55 28.18
N LEU A 228 -35.38 12.67 26.86
CA LEU A 228 -36.65 13.09 26.25
C LEU A 228 -37.80 12.16 26.63
N ASN A 229 -37.58 10.84 26.56
CA ASN A 229 -38.55 9.84 26.99
C ASN A 229 -38.85 9.96 28.50
N TYR A 230 -37.84 10.22 29.33
CA TYR A 230 -37.98 10.34 30.77
C TYR A 230 -38.89 11.51 31.16
N PHE A 231 -38.79 12.64 30.46
CA PHE A 231 -39.66 13.80 30.65
C PHE A 231 -41.02 13.70 29.92
N GLY A 232 -41.38 12.52 29.40
CA GLY A 232 -42.67 12.27 28.73
C GLY A 232 -42.74 12.76 27.28
N GLY A 233 -41.60 13.10 26.67
CA GLY A 233 -41.50 13.42 25.25
C GLY A 233 -41.76 12.19 24.37
N LYS A 234 -42.56 12.36 23.31
CA LYS A 234 -42.75 11.35 22.26
C LYS A 234 -41.87 11.59 21.03
N ASN A 235 -41.05 12.63 21.07
CA ASN A 235 -40.20 13.06 19.97
C ASN A 235 -38.86 12.34 20.03
N LYS A 236 -38.28 12.03 18.86
CA LYS A 236 -36.97 11.41 18.74
C LYS A 236 -36.02 12.37 18.01
N ILE A 237 -34.82 12.54 18.55
CA ILE A 237 -33.70 13.22 17.92
C ILE A 237 -32.91 12.19 17.10
N THR A 238 -32.75 12.45 15.81
CA THR A 238 -31.83 11.72 14.93
C THR A 238 -30.64 12.60 14.59
N VAL A 239 -29.44 12.02 14.58
CA VAL A 239 -28.20 12.72 14.28
C VAL A 239 -27.60 12.11 13.03
N TYR A 240 -27.17 12.98 12.12
CA TYR A 240 -26.58 12.60 10.84
C TYR A 240 -25.19 13.21 10.74
N ASN A 241 -24.21 12.39 10.34
CA ASN A 241 -22.90 12.86 9.93
C ASN A 241 -22.92 13.07 8.41
N GLN A 242 -22.90 14.34 8.00
CA GLN A 242 -22.75 14.71 6.60
C GLN A 242 -21.29 14.49 6.20
N PRO A 243 -21.01 13.91 5.02
CA PRO A 243 -19.64 13.78 4.57
C PRO A 243 -19.02 15.14 4.30
N PHE A 244 -17.70 15.18 4.41
CA PHE A 244 -16.93 16.35 4.01
C PHE A 244 -17.22 16.69 2.55
N ASN A 245 -17.43 17.98 2.27
CA ASN A 245 -17.63 18.46 0.91
C ASN A 245 -16.32 18.31 0.14
N LEU A 246 -16.26 17.34 -0.77
CA LEU A 246 -15.19 17.31 -1.77
C LEU A 246 -15.38 18.56 -2.64
N HIS A 247 -14.46 19.51 -2.57
CA HIS A 247 -14.50 20.63 -3.50
C HIS A 247 -14.14 20.11 -4.90
N ALA A 248 -14.64 20.73 -5.97
CA ALA A 248 -14.36 20.34 -7.36
C ALA A 248 -12.84 20.24 -7.69
N LYS A 249 -11.99 20.90 -6.89
CA LYS A 249 -10.52 20.78 -6.99
C LYS A 249 -9.98 19.49 -6.39
N ASP A 250 -10.65 18.95 -5.37
CA ASP A 250 -10.33 17.66 -4.75
C ASP A 250 -10.87 16.50 -5.59
N GLU A 251 -11.95 16.69 -6.35
CA GLU A 251 -12.37 15.76 -7.41
C GLU A 251 -11.29 15.65 -8.50
N ALA A 252 -10.75 16.79 -8.97
CA ALA A 252 -9.62 16.79 -9.90
C ALA A 252 -8.35 16.19 -9.26
N PHE A 253 -8.06 16.49 -8.00
CA PHE A 253 -6.90 15.95 -7.29
C PHE A 253 -7.02 14.45 -7.03
N THR A 254 -8.21 13.94 -6.71
CA THR A 254 -8.45 12.50 -6.57
C THR A 254 -8.35 11.79 -7.91
N GLU A 255 -8.85 12.38 -9.01
CA GLU A 255 -8.69 11.81 -10.36
C GLU A 255 -7.23 11.82 -10.85
N GLU A 256 -6.46 12.87 -10.55
CA GLU A 256 -5.04 13.01 -10.90
C GLU A 256 -4.12 12.15 -10.02
N THR A 257 -4.41 11.97 -8.73
CA THR A 257 -3.53 11.23 -7.80
C THR A 257 -3.49 9.72 -8.06
N TRP A 258 -4.55 9.12 -8.62
CA TRP A 258 -4.49 7.72 -9.07
C TRP A 258 -3.59 7.52 -10.29
N GLY A 259 -3.25 8.58 -11.04
CA GLY A 259 -2.34 8.54 -12.17
C GLY A 259 -0.85 8.63 -11.81
N THR A 260 -0.49 9.21 -10.66
CA THR A 260 0.92 9.53 -10.36
C THR A 260 1.39 9.29 -8.92
N SER A 261 0.57 8.77 -8.00
CA SER A 261 1.01 8.59 -6.61
C SER A 261 1.68 7.23 -6.37
N PHE A 262 3.02 7.21 -6.45
CA PHE A 262 3.85 6.20 -5.80
C PHE A 262 3.95 6.59 -4.31
N MET A 263 3.10 6.02 -3.45
CA MET A 263 3.29 6.16 -2.00
C MET A 263 4.48 5.33 -1.58
N VAL A 264 5.59 6.00 -1.26
CA VAL A 264 6.69 5.43 -0.48
C VAL A 264 6.24 5.43 0.97
N GLY A 265 5.99 4.23 1.51
CA GLY A 265 5.89 3.99 2.95
C GLY A 265 7.26 3.88 3.60
#